data_AF-A0A934B6E2-F1
#
_entry.id   AF-A0A934B6E2-F1
#
_cell.length_a   1.000
_cell.length_b   1.000
_cell.length_c   1.000
_cell.angle_alpha   90.00
_cell.angle_beta   90.00
_cell.angle_gamma   90.00
#
_symmetry.space_group_name_H-M   'P 1'
#
loop_
_entity.id
_entity.type
_entity.pdbx_description
1 polymer ?
#
loop_
_entity_poly.entity_id
_entity_poly.type
_entity_poly.pdbx_seq_one_letter_code
_entity_poly.pdbx_strand_id
1 'polypeptide(L)'
;MRQTLGVLGFVICVNMTANSMAAPAADAGEQDFAKGESLLKHKQYAEARATLEAGLIKNSSHVQAHFNLAEACRGLAAWDCAEEHYETALHLDAKSRITGTREPRLSKMKVWQSLEEVTAWRLLEEAKGLLAGGQAQPGKMKQAEEALDGAHELGLNNEQQAVYQQLQAKFPGRRSTTSPDSLKPDGSAGEAFPTDPRDVPMALVPAGEFTMGSTLKTDEKPVHRVYLDAFSMDKYHVTVGQYAKYLEATGTEAPPEWEIMNEPRHQKRPVVNVSWSDAATYCKWAGKRLPTEAEW
;
A
#
# COMPACT_ATOMS: atom_id res chain seq x y z
N MET A 1 -8.47 -46.98 78.01
CA MET A 1 -9.77 -46.30 78.21
C MET A 1 -10.01 -45.36 77.03
N ARG A 2 -11.27 -45.26 76.61
CA ARG A 2 -11.81 -44.57 75.43
C ARG A 2 -11.49 -43.06 75.36
N GLN A 3 -11.49 -42.51 74.14
CA GLN A 3 -12.26 -41.32 73.65
C GLN A 3 -11.45 -40.57 72.56
N THR A 4 -11.74 -40.76 71.27
CA THR A 4 -12.73 -40.09 70.37
C THR A 4 -12.25 -38.78 69.72
N LEU A 5 -12.20 -38.87 68.38
CA LEU A 5 -12.39 -37.88 67.30
C LEU A 5 -12.38 -36.36 67.58
N GLY A 6 -11.75 -35.65 66.63
CA GLY A 6 -12.11 -34.27 66.27
C GLY A 6 -11.20 -33.69 65.18
N VAL A 7 -11.45 -34.03 63.91
CA VAL A 7 -10.97 -33.25 62.75
C VAL A 7 -11.97 -32.12 62.52
N LEU A 8 -11.53 -30.86 62.55
CA LEU A 8 -12.18 -29.78 61.80
C LEU A 8 -11.27 -28.54 61.70
N GLY A 9 -11.15 -28.02 60.47
CA GLY A 9 -11.34 -26.59 60.23
C GLY A 9 -10.12 -25.67 60.37
N PHE A 10 -9.41 -25.49 59.26
CA PHE A 10 -8.46 -24.42 58.98
C PHE A 10 -9.19 -23.05 58.91
N VAL A 11 -8.80 -22.06 59.73
CA VAL A 11 -8.98 -20.62 59.43
C VAL A 11 -7.84 -19.84 60.08
N ILE A 12 -6.88 -19.38 59.30
CA ILE A 12 -6.00 -18.26 59.68
C ILE A 12 -6.21 -17.16 58.64
N CYS A 13 -6.83 -16.07 59.08
CA CYS A 13 -6.90 -14.81 58.35
C CYS A 13 -5.55 -14.10 58.46
N VAL A 14 -4.89 -13.85 57.33
CA VAL A 14 -3.85 -12.82 57.25
C VAL A 14 -4.30 -11.78 56.22
N ASN A 15 -4.49 -10.55 56.72
CA ASN A 15 -4.63 -9.35 55.93
C ASN A 15 -3.40 -9.21 55.02
N MET A 16 -3.55 -9.43 53.72
CA MET A 16 -2.68 -8.81 52.74
C MET A 16 -3.45 -7.65 52.13
N THR A 17 -3.01 -6.43 52.45
CA THR A 17 -3.25 -5.26 51.62
C THR A 17 -2.99 -5.65 50.17
N ALA A 18 -4.01 -5.52 49.33
CA ALA A 18 -3.87 -5.71 47.89
C ALA A 18 -2.88 -4.66 47.37
N ASN A 19 -1.62 -5.06 47.20
CA ASN A 19 -0.78 -4.43 46.20
C ASN A 19 -1.51 -4.65 44.88
N SER A 20 -2.06 -3.57 44.33
CA SER A 20 -2.46 -3.50 42.94
C SER A 20 -1.23 -3.84 42.10
N MET A 21 -1.14 -5.10 41.69
CA MET A 21 -0.24 -5.49 40.62
C MET A 21 -0.87 -4.93 39.35
N ALA A 22 -0.18 -3.97 38.73
CA ALA A 22 -0.52 -3.50 37.40
C ALA A 22 -0.67 -4.73 36.48
N ALA A 23 -1.87 -4.91 35.93
CA ALA A 23 -2.09 -5.86 34.87
C ALA A 23 -1.15 -5.51 33.70
N PRO A 24 -0.59 -6.51 33.00
CA PRO A 24 0.25 -6.24 31.83
C PRO A 24 -0.54 -5.39 30.81
N ALA A 25 0.15 -4.48 30.14
CA ALA A 25 -0.39 -3.51 29.18
C ALA A 25 -1.23 -4.11 28.02
N ALA A 26 -1.28 -5.45 27.90
CA ALA A 26 -2.03 -6.18 26.89
C ALA A 26 -3.56 -6.08 27.03
N ASP A 27 -4.10 -5.72 28.20
CA ASP A 27 -5.57 -5.58 28.40
C ASP A 27 -6.07 -4.12 28.27
N ALA A 28 -5.17 -3.14 28.09
CA ALA A 28 -5.56 -1.73 28.06
C ALA A 28 -6.20 -1.37 26.71
N GLY A 29 -7.50 -1.00 26.73
CA GLY A 29 -8.24 -0.55 25.54
C GLY A 29 -9.07 -1.62 24.83
N GLU A 30 -8.98 -2.89 25.23
CA GLU A 30 -9.63 -4.01 24.55
C GLU A 30 -11.16 -3.89 24.45
N GLN A 31 -11.79 -3.37 25.51
CA GLN A 31 -13.23 -3.10 25.53
C GLN A 31 -13.63 -2.01 24.52
N ASP A 32 -12.80 -0.99 24.36
CA ASP A 32 -13.03 0.08 23.39
C ASP A 32 -12.85 -0.45 21.97
N PHE A 33 -11.84 -1.28 21.71
CA PHE A 33 -11.61 -1.90 20.41
C PHE A 33 -12.77 -2.82 19.99
N ALA A 34 -13.23 -3.70 20.89
CA ALA A 34 -14.37 -4.59 20.63
C ALA A 34 -15.67 -3.79 20.39
N LYS A 35 -15.90 -2.72 21.16
CA LYS A 35 -17.05 -1.83 20.96
C LYS A 35 -16.94 -1.09 19.64
N GLY A 36 -15.77 -0.56 19.30
CA GLY A 36 -15.50 0.13 18.04
C GLY A 36 -15.74 -0.77 16.82
N GLU A 37 -15.29 -2.02 16.87
CA GLU A 37 -15.55 -3.02 15.82
C GLU A 37 -17.05 -3.32 15.68
N SER A 38 -17.78 -3.43 16.79
CA SER A 38 -19.23 -3.60 16.77
C SER A 38 -19.94 -2.42 16.10
N LEU A 39 -19.54 -1.19 16.43
CA LEU A 39 -20.10 0.03 15.84
C LEU A 39 -19.84 0.09 14.32
N LEU A 40 -18.65 -0.32 13.87
CA LEU A 40 -18.33 -0.43 12.43
C LEU A 40 -19.26 -1.40 11.69
N LYS A 41 -19.55 -2.57 12.28
CA LYS A 41 -20.47 -3.56 11.69
C LYS A 41 -21.88 -2.98 11.48
N HIS A 42 -22.27 -2.01 12.31
CA HIS A 42 -23.55 -1.30 12.22
C HIS A 42 -23.45 0.03 11.44
N LYS A 43 -22.32 0.31 10.79
CA LYS A 43 -22.05 1.54 10.03
C LYS A 43 -22.17 2.83 10.85
N GLN A 44 -21.98 2.74 12.17
CA GLN A 44 -21.96 3.88 13.09
C GLN A 44 -20.55 4.48 13.12
N TYR A 45 -20.14 5.08 12.00
CA TYR A 45 -18.74 5.44 11.76
C TYR A 45 -18.22 6.54 12.70
N ALA A 46 -19.04 7.52 13.06
CA ALA A 46 -18.64 8.61 13.96
C ALA A 46 -18.39 8.09 15.39
N GLU A 47 -19.30 7.26 15.90
CA GLU A 47 -19.18 6.64 17.21
C GLU A 47 -18.05 5.60 17.24
N ALA A 48 -17.88 4.83 16.15
CA ALA A 48 -16.78 3.90 16.01
C ALA A 48 -15.44 4.62 16.07
N ARG A 49 -15.28 5.70 15.31
CA ARG A 49 -14.07 6.53 15.30
C ARG A 49 -13.71 7.01 16.70
N ALA A 50 -14.65 7.68 17.37
CA ALA A 50 -14.41 8.22 18.71
C ALA A 50 -14.05 7.13 19.73
N THR A 51 -14.71 5.96 19.63
CA THR A 51 -14.43 4.82 20.53
C THR A 51 -13.03 4.24 20.27
N LEU A 52 -12.66 4.06 19.00
CA LEU A 52 -11.35 3.50 18.62
C LEU A 52 -10.19 4.46 18.95
N GLU A 53 -10.36 5.76 18.73
CA GLU A 53 -9.39 6.80 19.15
C GLU A 53 -9.17 6.73 20.67
N ALA A 54 -10.23 6.63 21.47
CA ALA A 54 -10.13 6.49 22.92
C ALA A 54 -9.40 5.21 23.37
N GLY A 55 -9.59 4.10 22.64
CA GLY A 55 -8.85 2.86 22.86
C GLY A 55 -7.37 2.99 22.50
N LEU A 56 -7.05 3.64 21.38
CA LEU A 56 -5.66 3.80 20.89
C LEU A 56 -4.84 4.75 21.78
N ILE A 57 -5.47 5.66 22.52
CA ILE A 57 -4.80 6.42 23.59
C ILE A 57 -4.24 5.49 24.67
N LYS A 58 -4.91 4.36 24.94
CA LYS A 58 -4.53 3.38 25.97
C LYS A 58 -3.55 2.34 25.42
N ASN A 59 -3.71 1.91 24.17
CA ASN A 59 -2.80 1.00 23.47
C ASN A 59 -2.64 1.42 22.02
N SER A 60 -1.63 2.25 21.75
CA SER A 60 -1.35 2.81 20.44
C SER A 60 -0.66 1.85 19.47
N SER A 61 -0.29 0.64 19.93
CA SER A 61 0.37 -0.37 19.09
C SER A 61 -0.60 -1.39 18.49
N HIS A 62 -1.90 -1.26 18.77
CA HIS A 62 -2.89 -2.27 18.39
C HIS A 62 -3.21 -2.20 16.88
N VAL A 63 -2.67 -3.15 16.11
CA VAL A 63 -2.74 -3.19 14.63
C VAL A 63 -4.18 -3.14 14.11
N GLN A 64 -5.04 -4.03 14.60
CA GLN A 64 -6.44 -4.12 14.15
C GLN A 64 -7.26 -2.87 14.50
N ALA A 65 -6.92 -2.16 15.58
CA ALA A 65 -7.65 -0.97 16.00
C ALA A 65 -7.36 0.20 15.06
N HIS A 66 -6.11 0.34 14.60
CA HIS A 66 -5.75 1.27 13.53
C HIS A 66 -6.48 0.95 12.22
N PHE A 67 -6.52 -0.31 11.79
CA PHE A 67 -7.29 -0.70 10.60
C PHE A 67 -8.78 -0.36 10.74
N ASN A 68 -9.39 -0.70 11.89
CA ASN A 68 -10.79 -0.39 12.16
C ASN A 68 -11.04 1.13 12.16
N LEU A 69 -10.11 1.91 12.73
CA LEU A 69 -10.22 3.37 12.74
C LEU A 69 -10.10 3.96 11.33
N ALA A 70 -9.23 3.39 10.49
CA ALA A 70 -9.13 3.75 9.08
C ALA A 70 -10.45 3.48 8.33
N GLU A 71 -11.09 2.34 8.56
CA GLU A 71 -12.40 2.00 7.98
C GLU A 71 -13.51 2.95 8.49
N ALA A 72 -13.45 3.38 9.77
CA ALA A 72 -14.36 4.39 10.30
C ALA A 72 -14.18 5.75 9.61
N CYS A 73 -12.92 6.19 9.44
CA CYS A 73 -12.61 7.43 8.74
C CYS A 73 -12.99 7.38 7.27
N ARG A 74 -12.78 6.24 6.59
CA ARG A 74 -13.25 6.00 5.22
C ARG A 74 -14.77 6.13 5.12
N GLY A 75 -15.52 5.54 6.06
CA GLY A 75 -16.99 5.64 6.10
C GLY A 75 -17.51 7.07 6.32
N LEU A 76 -16.69 7.95 6.89
CA LEU A 76 -16.97 9.38 7.07
C LEU A 76 -16.46 10.26 5.93
N ALA A 77 -15.85 9.67 4.89
CA ALA A 77 -15.11 10.40 3.85
C ALA A 77 -13.99 11.31 4.42
N ALA A 78 -13.44 10.96 5.59
CA ALA A 78 -12.28 11.62 6.18
C ALA A 78 -11.00 10.95 5.64
N TRP A 79 -10.69 11.22 4.37
CA TRP A 79 -9.67 10.48 3.61
C TRP A 79 -8.27 10.56 4.22
N ASP A 80 -7.84 11.75 4.67
CA ASP A 80 -6.53 11.94 5.33
C ASP A 80 -6.40 11.06 6.58
N CYS A 81 -7.44 11.02 7.42
CA CYS A 81 -7.48 10.17 8.61
C CYS A 81 -7.42 8.68 8.26
N ALA A 82 -8.12 8.28 7.19
CA ALA A 82 -8.14 6.89 6.77
C ALA A 82 -6.78 6.44 6.23
N GLU A 83 -6.12 7.26 5.41
CA GLU A 83 -4.78 7.01 4.88
C GLU A 83 -3.76 6.83 6.01
N GLU A 84 -3.69 7.78 6.95
CA GLU A 84 -2.78 7.75 8.10
C GLU A 84 -2.91 6.44 8.90
N HIS A 85 -4.14 6.00 9.16
CA HIS A 85 -4.37 4.80 9.96
C HIS A 85 -4.17 3.49 9.20
N TYR A 86 -4.37 3.44 7.88
CA TYR A 86 -3.96 2.28 7.09
C TYR A 86 -2.43 2.15 7.03
N GLU A 87 -1.71 3.25 6.82
CA GLU A 87 -0.25 3.26 6.86
C GLU A 87 0.28 2.82 8.23
N THR A 88 -0.32 3.35 9.30
CA THR A 88 0.04 2.98 10.67
C THR A 88 -0.21 1.48 10.93
N ALA A 89 -1.35 0.94 10.48
CA ALA A 89 -1.65 -0.48 10.60
C ALA A 89 -0.62 -1.36 9.85
N LEU A 90 -0.22 -0.96 8.64
CA LEU A 90 0.82 -1.64 7.86
C LEU A 90 2.18 -1.61 8.57
N HIS A 91 2.55 -0.45 9.12
CA HIS A 91 3.82 -0.28 9.84
C HIS A 91 3.87 -1.15 11.10
N LEU A 92 2.80 -1.16 11.89
CA LEU A 92 2.72 -1.95 13.11
C LEU A 92 2.66 -3.47 12.82
N ASP A 93 1.95 -3.91 11.77
CA ASP A 93 1.95 -5.32 11.33
C ASP A 93 3.35 -5.78 10.90
N ALA A 94 4.13 -4.91 10.24
CA ALA A 94 5.51 -5.22 9.89
C ALA A 94 6.39 -5.39 11.15
N LYS A 95 6.18 -4.55 12.18
CA LYS A 95 6.93 -4.60 13.43
C LYS A 95 6.58 -5.81 14.30
N SER A 96 5.30 -6.20 14.36
CA SER A 96 4.82 -7.35 15.13
C SER A 96 5.43 -8.67 14.63
N ARG A 97 5.66 -8.80 13.30
CA ARG A 97 6.36 -9.92 12.68
C ARG A 97 7.79 -10.09 13.17
N ILE A 98 8.50 -8.98 13.42
CA ILE A 98 9.89 -8.99 13.89
C ILE A 98 9.95 -9.42 15.36
N THR A 99 8.96 -9.02 16.17
CA THR A 99 8.93 -9.28 17.61
C THR A 99 8.23 -10.60 18.00
N GLY A 100 7.64 -11.32 17.04
CA GLY A 100 6.97 -12.61 17.29
C GLY A 100 5.69 -12.52 18.13
N THR A 101 5.00 -11.38 18.12
CA THR A 101 3.77 -11.17 18.90
C THR A 101 2.56 -11.86 18.24
N ARG A 102 1.60 -12.28 19.07
CA ARG A 102 0.47 -13.16 18.69
C ARG A 102 -0.81 -12.37 18.36
N GLU A 103 -0.68 -11.26 17.63
CA GLU A 103 -1.85 -10.46 17.22
C GLU A 103 -2.57 -11.08 16.01
N PRO A 104 -3.91 -10.88 15.88
CA PRO A 104 -4.65 -11.28 14.71
C PRO A 104 -4.11 -10.59 13.45
N ARG A 105 -3.84 -11.38 12.41
CA ARG A 105 -3.17 -10.91 11.19
C ARG A 105 -4.15 -10.18 10.28
N LEU A 106 -3.81 -8.96 9.89
CA LEU A 106 -4.50 -8.27 8.80
C LEU A 106 -4.08 -8.90 7.46
N SER A 107 -5.03 -9.00 6.52
CA SER A 107 -4.67 -9.27 5.12
C SER A 107 -3.94 -8.04 4.58
N LYS A 108 -2.61 -8.15 4.44
CA LYS A 108 -1.77 -7.07 3.91
C LYS A 108 -2.35 -6.51 2.60
N MET A 109 -2.74 -7.40 1.67
CA MET A 109 -3.39 -7.03 0.41
C MET A 109 -4.65 -6.17 0.62
N LYS A 110 -5.53 -6.56 1.55
CA LYS A 110 -6.75 -5.78 1.84
C LYS A 110 -6.44 -4.38 2.36
N VAL A 111 -5.43 -4.24 3.22
CA VAL A 111 -5.03 -2.93 3.76
C VAL A 111 -4.44 -2.05 2.67
N TRP A 112 -3.57 -2.58 1.79
CA TRP A 112 -3.02 -1.85 0.65
C TRP A 112 -4.10 -1.41 -0.34
N GLN A 113 -5.03 -2.30 -0.69
CA GLN A 113 -6.14 -1.95 -1.58
C GLN A 113 -7.03 -0.85 -0.98
N SER A 114 -7.35 -0.94 0.32
CA SER A 114 -8.10 0.11 1.01
C SER A 114 -7.32 1.43 1.08
N LEU A 115 -5.99 1.38 1.22
CA LEU A 115 -5.10 2.54 1.21
C LEU A 115 -5.10 3.22 -0.16
N GLU A 116 -4.81 2.47 -1.23
CA GLU A 116 -4.83 2.99 -2.61
C GLU A 116 -6.18 3.63 -2.96
N GLU A 117 -7.29 2.99 -2.58
CA GLU A 117 -8.63 3.51 -2.83
C GLU A 117 -8.88 4.84 -2.08
N VAL A 118 -8.45 4.94 -0.82
CA VAL A 118 -8.59 6.16 -0.02
C VAL A 118 -7.69 7.28 -0.53
N THR A 119 -6.44 6.98 -0.89
CA THR A 119 -5.51 7.94 -1.49
C THR A 119 -6.06 8.50 -2.80
N ALA A 120 -6.64 7.65 -3.65
CA ALA A 120 -7.30 8.10 -4.88
C ALA A 120 -8.48 9.05 -4.60
N TRP A 121 -9.32 8.75 -3.59
CA TRP A 121 -10.40 9.64 -3.19
C TRP A 121 -9.91 10.98 -2.65
N ARG A 122 -8.86 10.99 -1.83
CA ARG A 122 -8.23 12.21 -1.32
C ARG A 122 -7.77 13.11 -2.47
N LEU A 123 -7.04 12.56 -3.44
CA LEU A 123 -6.53 13.29 -4.59
C LEU A 123 -7.65 13.85 -5.48
N LEU A 124 -8.73 13.08 -5.67
CA LEU A 124 -9.90 13.55 -6.41
C LEU A 124 -10.60 14.73 -5.70
N GLU A 125 -10.74 14.69 -4.37
CA GLU A 125 -11.35 15.78 -3.61
C GLU A 125 -10.43 17.01 -3.54
N GLU A 126 -9.12 16.81 -3.48
CA GLU A 126 -8.11 17.88 -3.59
C GLU A 126 -8.23 18.59 -4.95
N ALA A 127 -8.22 17.84 -6.05
CA ALA A 127 -8.40 18.39 -7.39
C ALA A 127 -9.74 19.13 -7.52
N LYS A 128 -10.82 18.57 -6.97
CA LYS A 128 -12.14 19.20 -6.93
C LYS A 128 -12.15 20.52 -6.16
N GLY A 129 -11.47 20.58 -5.02
CA GLY A 129 -11.32 21.78 -4.20
C GLY A 129 -10.49 22.86 -4.90
N LEU A 130 -9.40 22.48 -5.58
CA LEU A 130 -8.55 23.39 -6.35
C LEU A 130 -9.27 24.00 -7.57
N LEU A 131 -10.18 23.23 -8.16
CA LEU A 131 -11.05 23.66 -9.26
C LEU A 131 -12.33 24.37 -8.78
N ALA A 132 -12.53 24.50 -7.47
CA ALA A 132 -13.64 25.26 -6.91
C ALA A 132 -13.32 26.76 -6.92
N GLY A 133 -14.15 27.54 -7.61
CA GLY A 133 -13.98 28.99 -7.79
C GLY A 133 -13.66 29.32 -9.25
N GLY A 134 -14.61 29.94 -9.95
CA GLY A 134 -14.64 30.08 -11.41
C GLY A 134 -13.52 30.91 -12.07
N GLN A 135 -12.50 31.34 -11.34
CA GLN A 135 -11.29 31.92 -11.92
C GLN A 135 -10.10 30.99 -11.72
N ALA A 136 -9.74 30.33 -12.80
CA ALA A 136 -8.59 29.46 -12.93
C ALA A 136 -7.28 30.21 -12.65
N GLN A 137 -6.79 30.14 -11.41
CA GLN A 137 -5.42 30.52 -11.10
C GLN A 137 -4.48 29.47 -11.70
N PRO A 138 -3.49 29.83 -12.55
CA PRO A 138 -2.64 28.85 -13.23
C PRO A 138 -1.95 27.87 -12.29
N GLY A 139 -1.52 28.32 -11.11
CA GLY A 139 -0.91 27.45 -10.09
C GLY A 139 -1.87 26.40 -9.52
N LYS A 140 -3.12 26.78 -9.24
CA LYS A 140 -4.15 25.85 -8.75
C LYS A 140 -4.58 24.84 -9.81
N MET A 141 -4.61 25.26 -11.08
CA MET A 141 -4.85 24.34 -12.19
C MET A 141 -3.76 23.28 -12.28
N LYS A 142 -2.48 23.69 -12.23
CA LYS A 142 -1.37 22.74 -12.28
C LYS A 142 -1.44 21.73 -11.13
N GLN A 143 -1.71 22.20 -9.91
CA GLN A 143 -1.86 21.32 -8.74
C GLN A 143 -3.05 20.36 -8.89
N ALA A 144 -4.17 20.83 -9.44
CA ALA A 144 -5.33 19.97 -9.68
C ALA A 144 -5.04 18.91 -10.75
N GLU A 145 -4.24 19.24 -11.77
CA GLU A 145 -3.81 18.28 -12.78
C GLU A 145 -2.87 17.22 -12.20
N GLU A 146 -1.88 17.64 -11.42
CA GLU A 146 -0.95 16.72 -10.71
C GLU A 146 -1.72 15.76 -9.79
N ALA A 147 -2.72 16.25 -9.05
CA ALA A 147 -3.57 15.43 -8.20
C ALA A 147 -4.41 14.42 -9.02
N LEU A 148 -4.95 14.83 -10.17
CA LEU A 148 -5.69 13.92 -11.04
C LEU A 148 -4.80 12.83 -11.64
N ASP A 149 -3.61 13.19 -12.11
CA ASP A 149 -2.68 12.21 -12.68
C ASP A 149 -2.24 11.20 -11.61
N GLY A 150 -1.93 11.66 -10.39
CA GLY A 150 -1.66 10.78 -9.25
C GLY A 150 -2.83 9.86 -8.90
N ALA A 151 -4.08 10.37 -8.93
CA ALA A 151 -5.26 9.53 -8.70
C ALA A 151 -5.40 8.44 -9.78
N HIS A 152 -5.16 8.78 -11.04
CA HIS A 152 -5.25 7.83 -12.16
C HIS A 152 -4.21 6.70 -12.07
N GLU A 153 -2.99 7.01 -11.62
CA GLU A 153 -1.92 6.02 -11.43
C GLU A 153 -2.26 4.95 -10.37
N LEU A 154 -3.09 5.27 -9.39
CA LEU A 154 -3.51 4.36 -8.32
C LEU A 154 -4.57 3.32 -8.76
N GLY A 155 -5.08 3.41 -9.99
CA GLY A 155 -6.07 2.46 -10.51
C GLY A 155 -7.47 2.70 -9.95
N LEU A 156 -8.17 3.67 -10.55
CA LEU A 156 -9.49 4.11 -10.11
C LEU A 156 -10.57 3.02 -10.24
N ASN A 157 -11.45 2.94 -9.23
CA ASN A 157 -12.68 2.17 -9.33
C ASN A 157 -13.74 2.92 -10.19
N ASN A 158 -14.89 2.30 -10.45
CA ASN A 158 -15.92 2.87 -11.33
C ASN A 158 -16.46 4.23 -10.85
N GLU A 159 -16.62 4.43 -9.54
CA GLU A 159 -17.15 5.67 -8.96
C GLU A 159 -16.10 6.79 -9.06
N GLN A 160 -14.86 6.47 -8.72
CA GLN A 160 -13.72 7.37 -8.82
C GLN A 160 -13.44 7.77 -10.27
N GLN A 161 -13.53 6.83 -11.21
CA GLN A 161 -13.37 7.08 -12.64
C GLN A 161 -14.41 8.10 -13.13
N ALA A 162 -15.66 8.02 -12.67
CA ALA A 162 -16.69 8.98 -13.05
C ALA A 162 -16.36 10.40 -12.56
N VAL A 163 -15.84 10.54 -11.33
CA VAL A 163 -15.41 11.83 -10.77
C VAL A 163 -14.19 12.36 -11.53
N TYR A 164 -13.19 11.52 -11.80
CA TYR A 164 -12.01 11.86 -12.59
C TYR A 164 -12.39 12.46 -13.94
N GLN A 165 -13.30 11.82 -14.68
CA GLN A 165 -13.75 12.30 -16.00
C GLN A 165 -14.44 13.67 -15.90
N GLN A 166 -15.26 13.90 -14.86
CA GLN A 166 -15.90 15.19 -14.62
C GLN A 166 -14.91 16.30 -14.31
N LEU A 167 -13.86 16.01 -13.54
CA LEU A 167 -12.82 16.97 -13.20
C LEU A 167 -11.89 17.25 -14.39
N GLN A 168 -11.51 16.22 -15.14
CA GLN A 168 -10.69 16.33 -16.34
C GLN A 168 -11.32 17.23 -17.41
N ALA A 169 -12.65 17.19 -17.57
CA ALA A 169 -13.37 18.05 -18.52
C ALA A 169 -13.23 19.57 -18.22
N LYS A 170 -12.76 19.95 -17.03
CA LYS A 170 -12.57 21.35 -16.64
C LYS A 170 -11.24 21.96 -17.11
N PHE A 171 -10.34 21.16 -17.70
CA PHE A 171 -9.03 21.62 -18.15
C PHE A 171 -9.05 22.02 -19.63
N PRO A 172 -8.86 23.31 -19.97
CA PRO A 172 -8.80 23.75 -21.36
C PRO A 172 -7.51 23.28 -22.02
N GLY A 173 -7.61 22.47 -23.07
CA GLY A 173 -6.44 22.07 -23.88
C GLY A 173 -6.07 20.58 -23.81
N ARG A 174 -6.67 19.77 -22.92
CA ARG A 174 -6.70 18.31 -23.10
C ARG A 174 -7.72 17.95 -24.19
N ARG A 175 -7.38 18.29 -25.45
CA ARG A 175 -7.77 17.38 -26.55
C ARG A 175 -7.03 16.09 -26.23
N SER A 176 -7.75 14.97 -26.18
CA SER A 176 -7.18 13.61 -26.05
C SER A 176 -5.75 13.60 -26.60
N THR A 177 -4.75 13.43 -25.73
CA THR A 177 -3.35 13.24 -26.17
C THR A 177 -3.15 11.87 -26.83
N THR A 178 -4.23 11.21 -27.22
CA THR A 178 -4.25 10.16 -28.22
C THR A 178 -5.38 10.43 -29.22
N SER A 179 -5.07 11.20 -30.27
CA SER A 179 -5.65 10.97 -31.59
C SER A 179 -4.48 10.63 -32.54
N PRO A 180 -4.45 9.42 -33.10
CA PRO A 180 -3.30 8.85 -33.78
C PRO A 180 -3.27 9.32 -35.24
N ASP A 181 -2.79 10.53 -35.48
CA ASP A 181 -2.48 10.93 -36.84
C ASP A 181 -1.27 11.87 -36.83
N SER A 182 -0.21 11.45 -37.52
CA SER A 182 1.11 12.11 -37.65
C SER A 182 2.28 11.59 -36.80
N LEU A 183 2.33 10.28 -36.56
CA LEU A 183 3.55 9.52 -36.85
C LEU A 183 3.07 8.30 -37.64
N LYS A 184 3.46 8.19 -38.91
CA LYS A 184 3.15 7.01 -39.71
C LYS A 184 3.65 5.77 -38.94
N PRO A 185 2.78 4.82 -38.57
CA PRO A 185 3.22 3.52 -38.15
C PRO A 185 3.57 2.74 -39.42
N ASP A 186 4.84 2.41 -39.62
CA ASP A 186 5.20 1.35 -40.54
C ASP A 186 4.87 -0.01 -39.92
N GLY A 187 3.58 -0.35 -39.95
CA GLY A 187 3.06 -1.68 -39.56
C GLY A 187 2.99 -1.90 -38.04
N SER A 188 2.05 -2.60 -37.46
CA SER A 188 0.88 -3.33 -37.93
C SER A 188 -0.13 -3.40 -36.77
N ALA A 189 -1.39 -3.68 -37.08
CA ALA A 189 -2.43 -3.88 -36.08
C ALA A 189 -2.09 -5.06 -35.14
N GLY A 190 -2.20 -4.85 -33.82
CA GLY A 190 -2.30 -5.94 -32.84
C GLY A 190 -0.98 -6.52 -32.32
N GLU A 191 -0.02 -5.69 -31.90
CA GLU A 191 1.12 -6.24 -31.17
C GLU A 191 0.68 -6.74 -29.78
N ALA A 192 0.64 -8.06 -29.65
CA ALA A 192 0.58 -8.72 -28.36
C ALA A 192 1.73 -8.18 -27.48
N PHE A 193 1.45 -7.84 -26.22
CA PHE A 193 2.52 -7.57 -25.25
C PHE A 193 3.54 -8.71 -25.35
N PRO A 194 4.85 -8.42 -25.55
CA PRO A 194 5.85 -9.45 -25.73
C PRO A 194 5.77 -10.43 -24.58
N THR A 195 5.33 -11.63 -24.90
CA THR A 195 5.17 -12.67 -23.90
C THR A 195 6.51 -13.33 -23.62
N ASP A 196 7.49 -13.23 -24.53
CA ASP A 196 8.87 -13.64 -24.27
C ASP A 196 9.62 -12.52 -23.53
N PRO A 197 10.20 -12.81 -22.35
CA PRO A 197 11.06 -11.90 -21.59
C PRO A 197 12.20 -11.25 -22.39
N ARG A 198 12.66 -11.92 -23.46
CA ARG A 198 13.78 -11.46 -24.30
C ARG A 198 13.38 -10.44 -25.34
N ASP A 199 12.07 -10.35 -25.63
CA ASP A 199 11.52 -9.47 -26.68
C ASP A 199 10.88 -8.20 -26.09
N VAL A 200 11.12 -7.92 -24.81
CA VAL A 200 10.59 -6.71 -24.15
C VAL A 200 11.30 -5.47 -24.71
N PRO A 201 10.56 -4.43 -25.13
CA PRO A 201 11.19 -3.23 -25.66
C PRO A 201 12.02 -2.54 -24.57
N MET A 202 13.28 -2.31 -24.87
CA MET A 202 14.21 -1.59 -24.00
C MET A 202 14.42 -0.15 -24.49
N ALA A 203 14.66 0.76 -23.56
CA ALA A 203 15.16 2.10 -23.84
C ALA A 203 16.68 2.13 -23.65
N LEU A 204 17.39 2.69 -24.62
CA LEU A 204 18.81 3.01 -24.48
C LEU A 204 18.95 4.26 -23.62
N VAL A 205 19.67 4.13 -22.51
CA VAL A 205 20.16 5.23 -21.71
C VAL A 205 21.60 5.51 -22.17
N PRO A 206 21.88 6.67 -22.79
CA PRO A 206 23.21 6.97 -23.29
C PRO A 206 24.20 7.16 -22.13
N ALA A 207 25.47 6.87 -22.40
CA ALA A 207 26.55 7.14 -21.46
C ALA A 207 26.60 8.62 -21.12
N GLY A 208 26.86 8.95 -19.86
CA GLY A 208 26.93 10.34 -19.44
C GLY A 208 27.04 10.53 -17.95
N GLU A 209 27.20 11.80 -17.58
CA GLU A 209 27.22 12.24 -16.20
C GLU A 209 25.87 12.88 -15.82
N PHE A 210 25.34 12.51 -14.66
CA PHE A 210 24.13 13.10 -14.10
C PHE A 210 24.31 13.43 -12.61
N THR A 211 23.34 14.15 -12.06
CA THR A 211 23.31 14.51 -10.64
C THR A 211 22.39 13.54 -9.90
N MET A 212 22.93 12.81 -8.92
CA MET A 212 22.21 11.82 -8.11
C MET A 212 22.05 12.30 -6.67
N GLY A 213 20.94 11.92 -6.04
CA GLY A 213 20.61 12.27 -4.65
C GLY A 213 19.80 13.57 -4.52
N SER A 214 19.39 13.89 -3.29
CA SER A 214 18.60 15.08 -2.97
C SER A 214 19.07 15.72 -1.65
N THR A 215 18.63 16.95 -1.38
CA THR A 215 18.84 17.60 -0.08
C THR A 215 17.68 17.38 0.90
N LEU A 216 16.64 16.66 0.50
CA LEU A 216 15.37 16.56 1.24
C LEU A 216 15.44 15.53 2.36
N LYS A 217 15.94 14.32 2.08
CA LYS A 217 16.10 13.26 3.08
C LYS A 217 17.56 12.95 3.36
N THR A 218 17.84 12.33 4.51
CA THR A 218 19.21 12.05 4.95
C THR A 218 19.84 10.88 4.19
N ASP A 219 19.05 9.88 3.85
CA ASP A 219 19.42 8.71 3.06
C ASP A 219 19.62 9.02 1.56
N GLU A 220 19.06 10.14 1.08
CA GLU A 220 19.25 10.62 -0.30
C GLU A 220 20.45 11.57 -0.47
N LYS A 221 21.20 11.87 0.61
CA LYS A 221 22.37 12.78 0.61
C LYS A 221 23.70 12.02 0.49
N PRO A 222 24.76 12.67 -0.02
CA PRO A 222 24.78 14.01 -0.60
C PRO A 222 24.33 14.02 -2.07
N VAL A 223 23.93 15.18 -2.57
CA VAL A 223 23.85 15.41 -4.02
C VAL A 223 25.27 15.34 -4.60
N HIS A 224 25.50 14.44 -5.56
CA HIS A 224 26.81 14.25 -6.18
C HIS A 224 26.70 13.89 -7.66
N ARG A 225 27.82 13.97 -8.39
CA ARG A 225 27.89 13.62 -9.81
C ARG A 225 28.23 12.14 -9.96
N VAL A 226 27.48 11.44 -10.81
CA VAL A 226 27.70 10.03 -11.14
C VAL A 226 27.82 9.92 -12.66
N TYR A 227 28.83 9.18 -13.11
CA TYR A 227 28.99 8.81 -14.51
C TYR A 227 28.59 7.35 -14.72
N LEU A 228 27.81 7.09 -15.76
CA LEU A 228 27.44 5.75 -16.19
C LEU A 228 27.79 5.55 -17.66
N ASP A 229 28.23 4.33 -17.99
CA ASP A 229 28.29 3.89 -19.38
C ASP A 229 26.88 3.71 -19.95
N ALA A 230 26.77 3.61 -21.28
CA ALA A 230 25.49 3.39 -21.91
C ALA A 230 24.95 2.00 -21.56
N PHE A 231 23.67 1.93 -21.22
CA PHE A 231 22.98 0.67 -20.95
C PHE A 231 21.56 0.71 -21.49
N SER A 232 20.91 -0.44 -21.55
CA SER A 232 19.51 -0.55 -21.93
C SER A 232 18.70 -0.97 -20.72
N MET A 233 17.52 -0.37 -20.53
CA MET A 233 16.57 -0.75 -19.48
C MET A 233 15.21 -1.08 -20.10
N ASP A 234 14.52 -2.09 -19.56
CA ASP A 234 13.16 -2.44 -20.01
C ASP A 234 12.25 -1.21 -19.83
N LYS A 235 11.44 -0.90 -20.84
CA LYS A 235 10.50 0.23 -20.78
C LYS A 235 9.35 0.01 -19.80
N TYR A 236 9.07 -1.25 -19.47
CA TYR A 236 7.96 -1.66 -18.62
C TYR A 236 8.44 -2.65 -17.57
N HIS A 237 7.76 -2.67 -16.43
CA HIS A 237 7.96 -3.70 -15.42
C HIS A 237 7.68 -5.09 -15.97
N VAL A 238 8.37 -6.10 -15.42
CA VAL A 238 8.12 -7.51 -15.71
C VAL A 238 6.68 -7.86 -15.38
N THR A 239 5.96 -8.46 -16.32
CA THR A 239 4.55 -8.82 -16.12
C THR A 239 4.39 -10.19 -15.47
N VAL A 240 3.22 -10.43 -14.88
CA VAL A 240 2.83 -11.75 -14.38
C VAL A 240 2.99 -12.83 -15.45
N GLY A 241 2.55 -12.57 -16.69
CA GLY A 241 2.66 -13.56 -17.76
C GLY A 241 4.10 -13.86 -18.19
N GLN A 242 4.99 -12.87 -18.12
CA GLN A 242 6.42 -13.09 -18.39
C GLN A 242 7.08 -13.90 -17.27
N TYR A 243 6.72 -13.61 -16.02
CA TYR A 243 7.22 -14.35 -14.86
C TYR A 243 6.65 -15.78 -14.81
N ALA A 244 5.41 -16.00 -15.26
CA ALA A 244 4.79 -17.32 -15.35
C ALA A 244 5.60 -18.27 -16.24
N LYS A 245 6.10 -17.77 -17.38
CA LYS A 245 6.97 -18.56 -18.28
C LYS A 245 8.31 -18.91 -17.64
N TYR A 246 8.87 -18.00 -16.83
CA TYR A 246 10.07 -18.29 -16.06
C TYR A 246 9.83 -19.45 -15.08
N LEU A 247 8.72 -19.41 -14.34
CA LEU A 247 8.36 -20.48 -13.40
C LEU A 247 8.14 -21.81 -14.13
N GLU A 248 7.41 -21.80 -15.26
CA GLU A 248 7.18 -22.99 -16.09
C GLU A 248 8.49 -23.57 -16.63
N ALA A 249 9.41 -22.72 -17.10
CA ALA A 249 10.67 -23.17 -17.71
C ALA A 249 11.71 -23.67 -16.69
N THR A 250 11.68 -23.17 -15.45
CA THR A 250 12.71 -23.45 -14.45
C THR A 250 12.25 -24.37 -13.32
N GLY A 251 10.94 -24.48 -13.09
CA GLY A 251 10.39 -25.15 -11.91
C GLY A 251 10.69 -24.43 -10.59
N THR A 252 11.05 -23.14 -10.64
CA THR A 252 11.28 -22.31 -9.45
C THR A 252 9.98 -22.20 -8.64
N GLU A 253 10.10 -22.10 -7.31
CA GLU A 253 8.94 -21.88 -6.44
C GLU A 253 8.26 -20.56 -6.79
N ALA A 254 6.93 -20.59 -6.90
CA ALA A 254 6.14 -19.42 -7.21
C ALA A 254 6.08 -18.47 -5.99
N PRO A 255 6.01 -17.14 -6.20
CA PRO A 255 5.89 -16.21 -5.09
C PRO A 255 4.56 -16.42 -4.35
N PRO A 256 4.43 -15.90 -3.11
CA PRO A 256 3.19 -15.99 -2.36
C PRO A 256 1.99 -15.48 -3.16
N GLU A 257 0.85 -16.17 -3.02
CA GLU A 257 -0.42 -15.82 -3.67
C GLU A 257 -0.40 -15.90 -5.21
N TRP A 258 0.55 -16.66 -5.79
CA TRP A 258 0.69 -16.84 -7.24
C TRP A 258 -0.60 -17.21 -7.96
N GLU A 259 -1.43 -18.10 -7.41
CA GLU A 259 -2.69 -18.52 -8.05
C GLU A 259 -3.68 -17.37 -8.26
N ILE A 260 -3.71 -16.40 -7.34
CA ILE A 260 -4.57 -15.20 -7.44
C ILE A 260 -3.95 -14.20 -8.41
N MET A 261 -2.62 -14.07 -8.36
CA MET A 261 -1.87 -13.17 -9.24
C MET A 261 -1.92 -13.65 -10.70
N ASN A 262 -1.80 -14.96 -10.95
CA ASN A 262 -1.70 -15.58 -12.28
C ASN A 262 -3.05 -15.87 -12.94
N GLU A 263 -4.06 -15.03 -12.70
CA GLU A 263 -5.33 -15.10 -13.40
C GLU A 263 -5.20 -14.55 -14.85
N PRO A 264 -6.03 -15.01 -15.81
CA PRO A 264 -5.97 -14.55 -17.20
C PRO A 264 -6.08 -13.02 -17.37
N ARG A 265 -6.85 -12.35 -16.50
CA ARG A 265 -7.03 -10.89 -16.52
C ARG A 265 -5.82 -10.11 -15.98
N HIS A 266 -4.89 -10.76 -15.29
CA HIS A 266 -3.73 -10.13 -14.64
C HIS A 266 -2.41 -10.31 -15.40
N GLN A 267 -2.40 -11.06 -16.51
CA GLN A 267 -1.19 -11.43 -17.25
C GLN A 267 -0.34 -10.24 -17.73
N LYS A 268 -0.95 -9.06 -17.89
CA LYS A 268 -0.28 -7.81 -18.32
C LYS A 268 0.09 -6.88 -17.17
N ARG A 269 -0.28 -7.21 -15.93
CA ARG A 269 0.08 -6.42 -14.74
C ARG A 269 1.52 -6.73 -14.32
N PRO A 270 2.21 -5.79 -13.65
CA PRO A 270 3.50 -6.07 -13.03
C PRO A 270 3.41 -7.26 -12.06
N VAL A 271 4.42 -8.12 -12.08
CA VAL A 271 4.56 -9.16 -11.05
C VAL A 271 4.91 -8.51 -9.71
N VAL A 272 4.32 -8.99 -8.62
CA VAL A 272 4.54 -8.48 -7.26
C VAL A 272 4.88 -9.63 -6.32
N ASN A 273 5.26 -9.31 -5.08
CA ASN A 273 5.66 -10.28 -4.04
C ASN A 273 6.87 -11.15 -4.43
N VAL A 274 7.71 -10.65 -5.34
CA VAL A 274 8.96 -11.30 -5.75
C VAL A 274 10.10 -10.81 -4.85
N SER A 275 10.90 -11.73 -4.31
CA SER A 275 12.08 -11.35 -3.51
C SER A 275 13.17 -10.77 -4.43
N TRP A 276 14.09 -9.99 -3.86
CA TRP A 276 15.24 -9.49 -4.65
C TRP A 276 16.05 -10.62 -5.30
N SER A 277 16.24 -11.74 -4.58
CA SER A 277 16.97 -12.92 -5.09
C SER A 277 16.26 -13.57 -6.28
N ASP A 278 14.93 -13.64 -6.22
CA ASP A 278 14.13 -14.23 -7.30
C ASP A 278 14.09 -13.30 -8.52
N ALA A 279 13.98 -11.99 -8.29
CA ALA A 279 14.07 -10.99 -9.36
C ALA A 279 15.43 -11.06 -10.08
N ALA A 280 16.53 -11.18 -9.32
CA ALA A 280 17.87 -11.35 -9.89
C ALA A 280 18.00 -12.65 -10.70
N THR A 281 17.41 -13.74 -10.22
CA THR A 281 17.42 -15.04 -10.92
C THR A 281 16.58 -15.00 -12.19
N TYR A 282 15.41 -14.37 -12.15
CA TYR A 282 14.58 -14.10 -13.33
C TYR A 282 15.35 -13.30 -14.39
N CYS A 283 15.97 -12.18 -14.00
CA CYS A 283 16.75 -11.36 -14.92
C CYS A 283 17.87 -12.18 -15.57
N LYS A 284 18.60 -12.97 -14.79
CA LYS A 284 19.65 -13.86 -15.32
C LYS A 284 19.11 -14.88 -16.31
N TRP A 285 17.97 -15.52 -16.00
CA TRP A 285 17.32 -16.45 -16.90
C TRP A 285 16.85 -15.78 -18.20
N ALA A 286 16.36 -14.54 -18.11
CA ALA A 286 15.99 -13.72 -19.26
C ALA A 286 17.19 -13.16 -20.05
N GLY A 287 18.44 -13.47 -19.65
CA GLY A 287 19.65 -12.94 -20.28
C GLY A 287 19.95 -11.47 -19.97
N LYS A 288 19.37 -10.94 -18.88
CA LYS A 288 19.48 -9.56 -18.40
C LYS A 288 20.06 -9.51 -16.98
N ARG A 289 20.03 -8.35 -16.36
CA ARG A 289 20.41 -8.10 -14.96
C ARG A 289 19.48 -7.07 -14.32
N LEU A 290 19.52 -6.96 -12.99
CA LEU A 290 18.93 -5.83 -12.29
C LEU A 290 19.77 -4.55 -12.55
N PRO A 291 19.13 -3.37 -12.60
CA PRO A 291 19.84 -2.10 -12.61
C PRO A 291 20.50 -1.86 -11.25
N THR A 292 21.58 -1.09 -11.24
CA THR A 292 22.05 -0.42 -10.03
C THR A 292 21.12 0.73 -9.68
N GLU A 293 21.18 1.23 -8.44
CA GLU A 293 20.40 2.41 -8.04
C GLU A 293 20.67 3.62 -8.94
N ALA A 294 21.93 3.83 -9.34
CA ALA A 294 22.28 4.94 -10.21
C ALA A 294 21.73 4.80 -11.64
N GLU A 295 21.50 3.57 -12.10
CA GLU A 295 20.94 3.29 -13.43
C GLU A 295 19.41 3.39 -13.47
N TRP A 296 18.74 3.43 -12.30
CA TRP A 296 17.28 3.49 -12.18
C TRP A 296 16.79 4.94 -12.14
#